data_AF-A0A2L0EJP6-F1
#
_entry.id   AF-A0A2L0EJP6-F1
#
_cell.length_a   1.000
_cell.length_b   1.000
_cell.length_c   1.000
_cell.angle_alpha   90.00
_cell.angle_beta   90.00
_cell.angle_gamma   90.00
#
_symmetry.space_group_name_H-M   'P 1'
#
loop_
_entity.id
_entity.type
_entity.pdbx_description
1 polymer ?
#
loop_
_entity_poly.entity_id
_entity_poly.type
_entity_poly.pdbx_seq_one_letter_code
_entity_poly.pdbx_strand_id
1 'polypeptide(L)'
;MNNLPRGTSEPPPGGPGPLSSGASGERPMSMPAAGGWVAGVTFLFLWLIGTIAYFRPDERLDVISSFGCQAVAYLLGLFGVLQIHAPRASIRELLGVRRTHAAFYPIAIALGVALEGPIAAIYDAIERRWPSGVSERELVKIFAEASALELVALGAVFIALGPALEEIFFRGALVRPLRKRYGAPLVIAGTSALFAVAHLEWQKFLPIAIFGVFLGVLRVASGSLLPPVLLHATYNAIQCYALLTAAAADPAGEPTAAQTAGAGAPIPAWVVAASSACALVLVALAFALGNRAEAAVRAREKDAP
;
A
#
# COMPACT_ATOMS: atom_id res chain seq x y z
N MET A 1 54.19 -32.72 -48.47
CA MET A 1 54.81 -31.99 -47.35
C MET A 1 54.86 -30.51 -47.72
N ASN A 2 53.98 -29.70 -47.15
CA ASN A 2 54.22 -28.28 -46.88
C ASN A 2 53.08 -27.75 -45.98
N ASN A 3 53.48 -27.20 -44.84
CA ASN A 3 52.65 -26.61 -43.79
C ASN A 3 52.18 -25.20 -44.18
N LEU A 4 51.03 -24.77 -43.63
CA LEU A 4 50.67 -23.43 -43.07
C LEU A 4 49.12 -23.29 -43.02
N PRO A 5 48.53 -22.40 -42.18
CA PRO A 5 48.50 -22.40 -40.72
C PRO A 5 47.05 -22.43 -40.15
N ARG A 6 46.92 -22.74 -38.84
CA ARG A 6 45.66 -22.71 -38.08
C ARG A 6 45.06 -21.30 -38.08
N GLY A 7 43.88 -21.15 -38.68
CA GLY A 7 43.02 -19.98 -38.49
C GLY A 7 42.40 -20.00 -37.10
N THR A 8 42.66 -18.95 -36.33
CA THR A 8 42.01 -18.64 -35.06
C THR A 8 40.55 -18.31 -35.31
N SER A 9 39.62 -19.15 -34.83
CA SER A 9 38.19 -18.83 -34.80
C SER A 9 37.95 -17.82 -33.68
N GLU A 10 37.87 -16.53 -34.02
CA GLU A 10 37.26 -15.54 -33.14
C GLU A 10 35.79 -15.95 -32.86
N PRO A 11 35.31 -15.85 -31.60
CA PRO A 11 33.88 -15.98 -31.35
C PRO A 11 33.17 -14.77 -31.97
N PRO A 12 31.95 -14.95 -32.52
CA PRO A 12 31.21 -13.83 -33.08
C PRO A 12 30.97 -12.78 -31.98
N PRO A 13 31.06 -11.46 -32.29
CA PRO A 13 30.74 -10.43 -31.31
C PRO A 13 29.31 -10.65 -30.85
N GLY A 14 29.14 -10.79 -29.54
CA GLY A 14 27.85 -10.99 -28.89
C GLY A 14 26.88 -9.89 -29.29
N GLY A 15 26.03 -10.19 -30.26
CA GLY A 15 24.88 -9.37 -30.57
C GLY A 15 23.99 -9.25 -29.34
N PRO A 16 23.38 -8.08 -29.09
CA PRO A 16 22.42 -7.93 -28.00
C PRO A 16 21.34 -9.00 -28.17
N GLY A 17 21.16 -9.84 -27.15
CA GLY A 17 20.11 -10.86 -27.13
C GLY A 17 18.72 -10.23 -27.37
N PRO A 18 17.75 -10.99 -27.87
CA PRO A 18 16.43 -10.47 -28.23
C PRO A 18 15.62 -10.16 -26.95
N LEU A 19 15.91 -9.02 -26.34
CA LEU A 19 15.06 -8.29 -25.40
C LEU A 19 15.13 -6.78 -25.67
N SER A 20 15.27 -6.40 -26.94
CA SER A 20 15.06 -5.02 -27.40
C SER A 20 13.70 -4.87 -28.08
N SER A 21 12.60 -5.29 -27.44
CA SER A 21 11.28 -4.74 -27.78
C SER A 21 11.01 -3.51 -26.92
N GLY A 22 11.75 -2.44 -27.22
CA GLY A 22 11.37 -1.05 -26.88
C GLY A 22 10.12 -0.60 -27.66
N ALA A 23 9.07 -1.43 -27.66
CA ALA A 23 7.83 -1.23 -28.42
C ALA A 23 6.67 -0.72 -27.55
N SER A 24 6.81 -0.69 -26.22
CA SER A 24 5.87 0.04 -25.36
C SER A 24 6.38 1.47 -25.20
N GLY A 25 5.57 2.47 -25.54
CA GLY A 25 5.87 3.90 -25.32
C GLY A 25 5.93 4.31 -23.84
N GLU A 26 6.28 3.38 -22.97
CA GLU A 26 6.28 3.49 -21.52
C GLU A 26 7.66 3.91 -21.01
N ARG A 27 7.70 5.00 -20.22
CA ARG A 27 8.93 5.60 -19.71
C ARG A 27 9.22 5.12 -18.28
N PRO A 28 10.46 4.71 -17.97
CA PRO A 28 10.83 4.32 -16.61
C PRO A 28 10.71 5.50 -15.63
N MET A 29 10.49 5.20 -14.35
CA MET A 29 10.45 6.19 -13.27
C MET A 29 11.66 6.02 -12.36
N SER A 30 12.26 7.12 -11.91
CA SER A 30 13.30 7.12 -10.88
C SER A 30 12.67 7.28 -9.48
N MET A 31 13.38 6.88 -8.42
CA MET A 31 12.88 7.09 -7.06
C MET A 31 12.61 8.57 -6.72
N PRO A 32 13.47 9.54 -7.10
CA PRO A 32 13.15 10.95 -6.90
C PRO A 32 11.89 11.40 -7.66
N ALA A 33 11.65 10.88 -8.87
CA ALA A 33 10.43 11.19 -9.61
C ALA A 33 9.18 10.62 -8.91
N ALA A 34 9.26 9.40 -8.36
CA ALA A 34 8.18 8.83 -7.55
C ALA A 34 7.93 9.67 -6.28
N GLY A 35 8.99 10.14 -5.61
CA GLY A 35 8.88 11.07 -4.49
C GLY A 35 8.22 12.39 -4.88
N GLY A 36 8.57 12.95 -6.05
CA GLY A 36 7.92 14.15 -6.58
C GLY A 36 6.43 13.96 -6.86
N TRP A 37 6.02 12.81 -7.41
CA TRP A 37 4.61 12.47 -7.61
C TRP A 37 3.84 12.39 -6.29
N VAL A 38 4.41 11.71 -5.29
CA VAL A 38 3.80 11.58 -3.96
C VAL A 38 3.70 12.94 -3.28
N ALA A 39 4.76 13.72 -3.27
CA ALA A 39 4.75 15.07 -2.71
C ALA A 39 3.71 15.97 -3.41
N GLY A 40 3.62 15.90 -4.74
CA GLY A 40 2.64 16.67 -5.51
C GLY A 40 1.20 16.30 -5.20
N VAL A 41 0.89 15.00 -5.11
CA VAL A 41 -0.45 14.51 -4.75
C VAL A 41 -0.80 14.86 -3.30
N THR A 42 0.12 14.67 -2.36
CA THR A 42 -0.07 15.05 -0.96
C THR A 42 -0.26 16.56 -0.81
N PHE A 43 0.53 17.37 -1.50
CA PHE A 43 0.37 18.83 -1.51
C PHE A 43 -1.00 19.23 -2.05
N LEU A 44 -1.42 18.67 -3.20
CA LEU A 44 -2.71 18.98 -3.81
C LEU A 44 -3.87 18.58 -2.87
N PHE A 45 -3.77 17.42 -2.23
CA PHE A 45 -4.74 16.98 -1.22
C PHE A 45 -4.86 17.97 -0.06
N LEU A 46 -3.74 18.35 0.56
CA LEU A 46 -3.71 19.32 1.65
C LEU A 46 -4.21 20.70 1.22
N TRP A 47 -3.85 21.12 0.02
CA TRP A 47 -4.28 22.41 -0.54
C TRP A 47 -5.80 22.43 -0.76
N LEU A 48 -6.38 21.37 -1.31
CA LEU A 48 -7.83 21.25 -1.50
C LEU A 48 -8.57 21.28 -0.15
N ILE A 49 -8.10 20.50 0.83
CA ILE A 49 -8.66 20.50 2.19
C ILE A 49 -8.56 21.88 2.83
N GLY A 50 -7.37 22.51 2.80
CA GLY A 50 -7.15 23.84 3.35
C GLY A 50 -8.01 24.91 2.67
N THR A 51 -8.25 24.78 1.37
CA THR A 51 -9.14 25.67 0.62
C THR A 51 -10.59 25.53 1.08
N ILE A 52 -11.10 24.30 1.25
CA ILE A 52 -12.46 24.09 1.78
C ILE A 52 -12.57 24.66 3.20
N ALA A 53 -11.60 24.38 4.06
CA ALA A 53 -11.58 24.89 5.44
C ALA A 53 -11.54 26.44 5.49
N TYR A 54 -10.84 27.08 4.55
CA TYR A 54 -10.80 28.54 4.46
C TYR A 54 -12.17 29.15 4.12
N PHE A 55 -12.92 28.53 3.21
CA PHE A 55 -14.25 29.02 2.81
C PHE A 55 -15.38 28.58 3.76
N ARG A 56 -15.15 27.58 4.61
CA ARG A 56 -16.12 27.04 5.57
C ARG A 56 -15.49 26.92 6.96
N PRO A 57 -15.05 28.02 7.59
CA PRO A 57 -14.27 27.97 8.84
C PRO A 57 -15.07 27.45 10.03
N ASP A 58 -16.40 27.61 10.01
CA ASP A 58 -17.30 27.20 11.10
C ASP A 58 -17.83 25.75 10.93
N GLU A 59 -17.50 25.09 9.82
CA GLU A 59 -17.91 23.70 9.56
C GLU A 59 -16.73 22.76 9.78
N ARG A 60 -16.95 21.70 10.57
CA ARG A 60 -15.98 20.61 10.69
C ARG A 60 -15.85 19.92 9.34
N LEU A 61 -14.62 19.81 8.83
CA LEU A 61 -14.35 19.03 7.62
C LEU A 61 -14.87 17.61 7.79
N ASP A 62 -15.88 17.28 7.00
CA ASP A 62 -16.48 15.95 7.03
C ASP A 62 -15.64 14.95 6.23
N VAL A 63 -15.87 13.67 6.50
CA VAL A 63 -15.17 12.56 5.86
C VAL A 63 -15.41 12.48 4.36
N ILE A 64 -16.59 12.90 3.89
CA ILE A 64 -16.93 12.88 2.46
C ILE A 64 -16.13 13.95 1.74
N SER A 65 -16.09 15.19 2.27
CA SER A 65 -15.28 16.27 1.71
C SER A 65 -13.79 15.94 1.72
N SER A 66 -13.29 15.38 2.83
CA SER A 66 -11.88 14.97 2.96
C SER A 66 -11.52 13.88 1.96
N PHE A 67 -12.36 12.84 1.84
CA PHE A 67 -12.18 11.79 0.84
C PHE A 67 -12.30 12.33 -0.59
N GLY A 68 -13.22 13.25 -0.85
CA GLY A 68 -13.37 13.90 -2.15
C GLY A 68 -12.09 14.62 -2.58
N CYS A 69 -11.49 15.40 -1.69
CA CYS A 69 -10.18 16.03 -1.92
C CYS A 69 -9.09 15.00 -2.20
N GLN A 70 -9.04 13.92 -1.42
CA GLN A 70 -8.08 12.83 -1.60
C GLN A 70 -8.25 12.18 -2.98
N ALA A 71 -9.49 11.81 -3.34
CA ALA A 71 -9.84 11.21 -4.61
C ALA A 71 -9.43 12.08 -5.79
N VAL A 72 -9.74 13.38 -5.76
CA VAL A 72 -9.33 14.32 -6.81
C VAL A 72 -7.81 14.34 -6.94
N ALA A 73 -7.08 14.50 -5.83
CA ALA A 73 -5.62 14.59 -5.87
C ALA A 73 -4.97 13.30 -6.41
N TYR A 74 -5.40 12.14 -5.92
CA TYR A 74 -4.83 10.83 -6.29
C TYR A 74 -5.20 10.45 -7.73
N LEU A 75 -6.42 10.73 -8.19
CA LEU A 75 -6.83 10.44 -9.57
C LEU A 75 -6.14 11.35 -10.59
N LEU A 76 -5.91 12.62 -10.26
CA LEU A 76 -5.11 13.52 -11.09
C LEU A 76 -3.64 13.08 -11.12
N GLY A 77 -3.09 12.66 -9.98
CA GLY A 77 -1.76 12.05 -9.91
C GLY A 77 -1.64 10.80 -10.77
N LEU A 78 -2.62 9.88 -10.68
CA LEU A 78 -2.70 8.69 -11.53
C LEU A 78 -2.75 9.06 -13.01
N PHE A 79 -3.60 10.02 -13.38
CA PHE A 79 -3.71 10.49 -14.75
C PHE A 79 -2.38 11.05 -15.25
N GLY A 80 -1.70 11.89 -14.46
CA GLY A 80 -0.38 12.43 -14.78
C GLY A 80 0.67 11.34 -14.99
N VAL A 81 0.72 10.35 -14.08
CA VAL A 81 1.62 9.20 -14.20
C VAL A 81 1.32 8.40 -15.47
N LEU A 82 0.04 8.14 -15.78
CA LEU A 82 -0.36 7.45 -17.00
C LEU A 82 0.11 8.20 -18.26
N GLN A 83 -0.13 9.51 -18.34
CA GLN A 83 0.25 10.31 -19.51
C GLN A 83 1.77 10.39 -19.72
N ILE A 84 2.55 10.50 -18.63
CA ILE A 84 4.01 10.67 -18.73
C ILE A 84 4.74 9.33 -18.87
N HIS A 85 4.33 8.32 -18.09
CA HIS A 85 5.07 7.07 -17.99
C HIS A 85 4.46 5.92 -18.78
N ALA A 86 3.19 5.99 -19.17
CA ALA A 86 2.53 4.92 -19.89
C ALA A 86 1.41 5.39 -20.84
N PRO A 87 1.65 6.39 -21.73
CA PRO A 87 0.59 7.04 -22.52
C PRO A 87 -0.16 6.11 -23.48
N ARG A 88 0.45 4.96 -23.81
CA ARG A 88 -0.14 3.94 -24.71
C ARG A 88 -0.69 2.73 -23.96
N ALA A 89 -0.47 2.63 -22.65
CA ALA A 89 -0.97 1.52 -21.86
C ALA A 89 -2.42 1.80 -21.44
N SER A 90 -3.23 0.76 -21.31
CA SER A 90 -4.53 0.91 -20.67
C SER A 90 -4.37 1.10 -19.15
N ILE A 91 -5.30 1.81 -18.52
CA ILE A 91 -5.31 2.00 -17.06
C ILE A 91 -5.30 0.66 -16.31
N ARG A 92 -6.03 -0.34 -16.82
CA ARG A 92 -6.08 -1.69 -16.26
C ARG A 92 -4.69 -2.33 -16.24
N GLU A 93 -3.91 -2.11 -17.29
CA GLU A 93 -2.57 -2.63 -17.44
C GLU A 93 -1.57 -1.91 -16.54
N LEU A 94 -1.65 -0.58 -16.45
CA LEU A 94 -0.81 0.23 -15.56
C LEU A 94 -1.00 -0.22 -14.11
N LEU A 95 -2.26 -0.30 -13.69
CA LEU A 95 -2.64 -0.65 -12.32
C LEU A 95 -2.39 -2.13 -12.00
N GLY A 96 -2.45 -3.02 -13.01
CA GLY A 96 -2.40 -4.45 -12.80
C GLY A 96 -3.72 -5.02 -12.26
N VAL A 97 -4.86 -4.48 -12.69
CA VAL A 97 -6.18 -4.98 -12.30
C VAL A 97 -6.51 -6.25 -13.10
N ARG A 98 -6.11 -7.39 -12.56
CA ARG A 98 -6.33 -8.71 -13.16
C ARG A 98 -6.51 -9.78 -12.09
N ARG A 99 -7.14 -10.88 -12.47
CA ARG A 99 -7.22 -12.07 -11.60
C ARG A 99 -5.83 -12.68 -11.43
N THR A 100 -5.62 -13.31 -10.29
CA THR A 100 -4.38 -14.02 -9.93
C THR A 100 -4.75 -15.38 -9.32
N HIS A 101 -3.75 -16.16 -8.89
CA HIS A 101 -3.98 -17.44 -8.25
C HIS A 101 -4.90 -17.28 -7.03
N ALA A 102 -5.94 -18.10 -6.93
CA ALA A 102 -7.02 -17.93 -5.95
C ALA A 102 -6.52 -17.90 -4.49
N ALA A 103 -5.43 -18.60 -4.17
CA ALA A 103 -4.84 -18.60 -2.83
C ALA A 103 -4.34 -17.21 -2.36
N PHE A 104 -4.06 -16.24 -3.25
CA PHE A 104 -3.66 -14.90 -2.83
C PHE A 104 -4.76 -14.13 -2.08
N TYR A 105 -6.05 -14.41 -2.34
CA TYR A 105 -7.16 -13.73 -1.67
C TYR A 105 -7.30 -14.10 -0.19
N PRO A 106 -7.40 -15.38 0.21
CA PRO A 106 -7.41 -15.74 1.62
C PRO A 106 -6.09 -15.42 2.33
N ILE A 107 -4.94 -15.50 1.64
CA ILE A 107 -3.66 -15.03 2.20
C ILE A 107 -3.70 -13.54 2.51
N ALA A 108 -4.26 -12.72 1.63
CA ALA A 108 -4.38 -11.27 1.85
C ALA A 108 -5.26 -10.94 3.06
N ILE A 109 -6.42 -11.60 3.20
CA ILE A 109 -7.31 -11.45 4.36
C ILE A 109 -6.58 -11.89 5.64
N ALA A 110 -5.97 -13.08 5.63
CA ALA A 110 -5.25 -13.60 6.78
C ALA A 110 -4.07 -12.70 7.19
N LEU A 111 -3.37 -12.09 6.22
CA LEU A 111 -2.34 -11.09 6.49
C LEU A 111 -2.92 -9.83 7.12
N GLY A 112 -4.06 -9.33 6.62
CA GLY A 112 -4.73 -8.17 7.22
C GLY A 112 -5.04 -8.39 8.71
N VAL A 113 -5.49 -9.60 9.08
CA VAL A 113 -5.71 -9.99 10.48
C VAL A 113 -4.40 -10.17 11.24
N ALA A 114 -3.43 -10.90 10.69
CA ALA A 114 -2.19 -11.23 11.37
C ALA A 114 -1.27 -10.02 11.59
N LEU A 115 -1.43 -8.96 10.81
CA LEU A 115 -0.62 -7.75 10.92
C LEU A 115 -1.09 -6.80 12.02
N GLU A 116 -2.31 -6.94 12.52
CA GLU A 116 -2.87 -6.08 13.58
C GLU A 116 -1.98 -6.08 14.83
N GLY A 117 -1.76 -7.26 15.42
CA GLY A 117 -0.95 -7.42 16.64
C GLY A 117 0.43 -6.75 16.59
N PRO A 118 1.31 -7.07 15.60
CA PRO A 118 2.64 -6.48 15.53
C PRO A 118 2.62 -4.99 15.19
N ILE A 119 1.74 -4.53 14.30
CA ILE A 119 1.73 -3.12 13.90
C ILE A 119 1.22 -2.25 15.05
N ALA A 120 0.11 -2.64 15.69
CA ALA A 120 -0.41 -1.95 16.86
C ALA A 120 0.60 -1.95 18.01
N ALA A 121 1.28 -3.06 18.29
CA ALA A 121 2.30 -3.11 19.34
C ALA A 121 3.49 -2.16 19.08
N ILE A 122 3.92 -2.03 17.82
CA ILE A 122 4.96 -1.07 17.42
C ILE A 122 4.46 0.37 17.58
N TYR A 123 3.25 0.65 17.10
CA TYR A 123 2.66 1.98 17.21
C TYR A 123 2.51 2.40 18.67
N ASP A 124 1.92 1.54 19.52
CA ASP A 124 1.77 1.77 20.95
C ASP A 124 3.12 2.01 21.65
N ALA A 125 4.15 1.26 21.28
CA ALA A 125 5.49 1.44 21.84
C ALA A 125 6.08 2.81 21.50
N ILE A 126 5.87 3.28 20.26
CA ILE A 126 6.29 4.61 19.80
C ILE A 126 5.47 5.68 20.51
N GLU A 127 4.14 5.57 20.51
CA GLU A 127 3.22 6.56 21.06
C GLU A 127 3.40 6.73 22.58
N ARG A 128 3.61 5.65 23.33
CA ARG A 128 3.95 5.72 24.76
C ARG A 128 5.24 6.49 25.04
N ARG A 129 6.20 6.45 24.11
CA ARG A 129 7.51 7.08 24.28
C ARG A 129 7.58 8.50 23.72
N TRP A 130 6.79 8.77 22.68
CA TRP A 130 6.67 10.06 21.99
C TRP A 130 5.22 10.33 21.59
N PRO A 131 4.37 10.75 22.53
CA PRO A 131 2.96 11.02 22.25
C PRO A 131 2.80 12.06 21.14
N SER A 132 1.94 11.75 20.17
CA SER A 132 1.59 12.62 19.05
C SER A 132 0.69 13.78 19.46
N GLY A 133 -0.03 13.64 20.58
CA GLY A 133 -1.08 14.57 21.00
C GLY A 133 -2.40 14.39 20.24
N VAL A 134 -2.42 13.57 19.18
CA VAL A 134 -3.64 13.12 18.50
C VAL A 134 -4.23 12.01 19.35
N SER A 135 -5.25 12.34 20.13
CA SER A 135 -5.83 11.33 21.01
C SER A 135 -6.70 10.37 20.19
N GLU A 136 -6.50 9.06 20.37
CA GLU A 136 -7.43 8.02 19.89
C GLU A 136 -8.88 8.34 20.31
N ARG A 137 -9.05 9.09 21.42
CA ARG A 137 -10.32 9.63 21.90
C ARG A 137 -11.02 10.55 20.90
N GLU A 138 -10.29 11.38 20.16
CA GLU A 138 -10.91 12.23 19.13
C GLU A 138 -11.52 11.39 18.00
N LEU A 139 -10.84 10.30 17.62
CA LEU A 139 -11.36 9.34 16.64
C LEU A 139 -12.57 8.59 17.20
N VAL A 140 -12.46 8.05 18.43
CA VAL A 140 -13.59 7.35 19.09
C VAL A 140 -14.80 8.28 19.23
N LYS A 141 -14.59 9.55 19.60
CA LYS A 141 -15.65 10.55 19.71
C LYS A 141 -16.36 10.81 18.38
N ILE A 142 -15.61 10.88 17.26
CA ILE A 142 -16.21 10.98 15.91
C ILE A 142 -17.17 9.81 15.66
N PHE A 143 -16.77 8.59 16.00
CA PHE A 143 -17.61 7.41 15.80
C PHE A 143 -18.79 7.35 16.78
N ALA A 144 -18.63 7.81 18.02
CA ALA A 144 -19.68 7.82 19.04
C ALA A 144 -20.79 8.84 18.72
N GLU A 145 -20.42 9.99 18.13
CA GLU A 145 -21.36 11.08 17.80
C GLU A 145 -21.99 10.94 16.41
N ALA A 146 -21.49 10.02 15.57
CA ALA A 146 -21.95 9.83 14.20
C ALA A 146 -23.35 9.17 14.13
N SER A 147 -24.19 9.68 13.24
CA SER A 147 -25.43 9.03 12.83
C SER A 147 -25.17 7.71 12.10
N ALA A 148 -26.20 6.85 11.98
CA ALA A 148 -26.09 5.59 11.27
C ALA A 148 -25.63 5.76 9.81
N LEU A 149 -26.08 6.82 9.13
CA LEU A 149 -25.66 7.12 7.75
C LEU A 149 -24.20 7.55 7.69
N GLU A 150 -23.75 8.38 8.64
CA GLU A 150 -22.35 8.80 8.74
C GLU A 150 -21.43 7.62 9.05
N LEU A 151 -21.84 6.69 9.91
CA LEU A 151 -21.08 5.46 10.18
C LEU A 151 -20.96 4.58 8.93
N VAL A 152 -22.02 4.46 8.12
CA VAL A 152 -21.95 3.73 6.85
C VAL A 152 -20.99 4.41 5.87
N ALA A 153 -21.06 5.75 5.74
CA ALA A 153 -20.16 6.50 4.89
C ALA A 153 -18.70 6.40 5.36
N LEU A 154 -18.46 6.52 6.66
CA LEU A 154 -17.16 6.40 7.31
C LEU A 154 -16.57 5.01 7.10
N GLY A 155 -17.36 3.96 7.34
CA GLY A 155 -16.96 2.58 7.08
C GLY A 155 -16.62 2.36 5.60
N ALA A 156 -17.46 2.84 4.68
CA ALA A 156 -17.21 2.69 3.23
C ALA A 156 -15.91 3.38 2.79
N VAL A 157 -15.66 4.61 3.27
CA VAL A 157 -14.43 5.34 2.96
C VAL A 157 -13.23 4.68 3.61
N PHE A 158 -13.27 4.42 4.91
CA PHE A 158 -12.13 3.95 5.69
C PHE A 158 -11.73 2.51 5.35
N ILE A 159 -12.70 1.63 5.07
CA ILE A 159 -12.47 0.21 4.80
C ILE A 159 -12.25 -0.07 3.32
N ALA A 160 -12.93 0.64 2.42
CA ALA A 160 -12.94 0.28 1.00
C ALA A 160 -12.35 1.38 0.11
N LEU A 161 -12.96 2.56 0.07
CA LEU A 161 -12.64 3.56 -0.96
C LEU A 161 -11.26 4.20 -0.76
N GLY A 162 -10.90 4.54 0.48
CA GLY A 162 -9.58 5.07 0.85
C GLY A 162 -8.47 4.07 0.53
N PRO A 163 -8.52 2.84 1.09
CA PRO A 163 -7.58 1.77 0.75
C PRO A 163 -7.46 1.51 -0.75
N ALA A 164 -8.57 1.46 -1.48
CA ALA A 164 -8.55 1.24 -2.92
C ALA A 164 -7.82 2.38 -3.66
N LEU A 165 -8.11 3.64 -3.32
CA LEU A 165 -7.50 4.81 -3.93
C LEU A 165 -5.99 4.86 -3.66
N GLU A 166 -5.58 4.58 -2.43
CA GLU A 166 -4.17 4.54 -2.04
C GLU A 166 -3.43 3.43 -2.78
N GLU A 167 -3.97 2.22 -2.82
CA GLU A 167 -3.35 1.11 -3.54
C GLU A 167 -3.28 1.38 -5.06
N ILE A 168 -4.32 1.97 -5.65
CA ILE A 168 -4.32 2.40 -7.06
C ILE A 168 -3.12 3.30 -7.36
N PHE A 169 -2.81 4.24 -6.48
CA PHE A 169 -1.69 5.13 -6.67
C PHE A 169 -0.34 4.45 -6.36
N PHE A 170 -0.16 3.97 -5.13
CA PHE A 170 1.13 3.45 -4.66
C PHE A 170 1.50 2.11 -5.30
N ARG A 171 0.56 1.17 -5.42
CA ARG A 171 0.80 -0.21 -5.89
C ARG A 171 0.41 -0.40 -7.37
N GLY A 172 -0.43 0.48 -7.89
CA GLY A 172 -0.73 0.57 -9.31
C GLY A 172 0.22 1.50 -10.04
N ALA A 173 -0.02 2.82 -9.92
CA ALA A 173 0.62 3.85 -10.73
C ALA A 173 2.14 3.88 -10.61
N LEU A 174 2.68 3.77 -9.40
CA LEU A 174 4.13 3.90 -9.16
C LEU A 174 4.91 2.61 -9.47
N VAL A 175 4.36 1.44 -9.13
CA VAL A 175 5.10 0.16 -9.19
C VAL A 175 5.53 -0.19 -10.62
N ARG A 176 4.65 -0.13 -11.62
CA ARG A 176 4.99 -0.56 -12.98
C ARG A 176 6.13 0.28 -13.59
N PRO A 177 6.07 1.63 -13.60
CA PRO A 177 7.18 2.46 -14.09
C PRO A 177 8.49 2.29 -13.30
N LEU A 178 8.42 2.13 -11.97
CA LEU A 178 9.61 1.89 -11.14
C LEU A 178 10.26 0.53 -11.42
N ARG A 179 9.45 -0.51 -11.65
CA ARG A 179 9.93 -1.87 -11.97
C ARG A 179 10.66 -1.98 -13.30
N LYS A 180 10.56 -0.98 -14.17
CA LYS A 180 11.38 -0.87 -15.39
C LYS A 180 12.83 -0.49 -15.11
N ARG A 181 13.10 0.13 -13.96
CA ARG A 181 14.44 0.61 -13.58
C ARG A 181 15.03 -0.14 -12.40
N TYR A 182 14.20 -0.62 -11.47
CA TYR A 182 14.64 -1.20 -10.21
C TYR A 182 14.06 -2.61 -10.00
N GLY A 183 14.83 -3.43 -9.27
CA GLY A 183 14.38 -4.75 -8.82
C GLY A 183 13.25 -4.68 -7.80
N ALA A 184 12.58 -5.82 -7.58
CA ALA A 184 11.44 -5.93 -6.66
C ALA A 184 11.70 -5.35 -5.26
N PRO A 185 12.82 -5.70 -4.58
CA PRO A 185 13.01 -5.28 -3.19
C PRO A 185 13.09 -3.76 -3.05
N LEU A 186 13.78 -3.08 -3.99
CA LEU A 186 13.92 -1.64 -3.97
C LEU A 186 12.61 -0.92 -4.27
N VAL A 187 11.79 -1.43 -5.20
CA VAL A 187 10.46 -0.86 -5.48
C VAL A 187 9.52 -1.04 -4.28
N ILE A 188 9.53 -2.21 -3.64
CA ILE A 188 8.73 -2.46 -2.43
C ILE A 188 9.17 -1.50 -1.32
N ALA A 189 10.47 -1.44 -1.01
CA ALA A 189 10.98 -0.55 0.04
C ALA A 189 10.68 0.93 -0.25
N GLY A 190 10.94 1.39 -1.48
CA GLY A 190 10.71 2.78 -1.88
C GLY A 190 9.23 3.18 -1.84
N THR A 191 8.34 2.37 -2.40
CA THR A 191 6.89 2.67 -2.37
C THR A 191 6.31 2.59 -0.96
N SER A 192 6.84 1.70 -0.10
CA SER A 192 6.42 1.59 1.30
C SER A 192 6.86 2.80 2.14
N ALA A 193 8.10 3.27 1.93
CA ALA A 193 8.59 4.48 2.59
C ALA A 193 7.83 5.73 2.14
N LEU A 194 7.57 5.86 0.84
CA LEU A 194 6.77 6.96 0.30
C LEU A 194 5.33 6.93 0.81
N PHE A 195 4.73 5.74 0.91
CA PHE A 195 3.40 5.55 1.49
C PHE A 195 3.36 6.01 2.96
N ALA A 196 4.35 5.62 3.77
CA ALA A 196 4.46 6.04 5.15
C ALA A 196 4.61 7.56 5.31
N VAL A 197 5.50 8.18 4.54
CA VAL A 197 5.74 9.64 4.61
C VAL A 197 4.50 10.44 4.19
N ALA A 198 3.70 9.93 3.25
CA ALA A 198 2.47 10.59 2.81
C ALA A 198 1.40 10.73 3.91
N HIS A 199 1.55 10.01 5.03
CA HIS A 199 0.65 10.12 6.19
C HIS A 199 0.98 11.28 7.14
N LEU A 200 2.14 11.94 6.96
CA LEU A 200 2.52 13.19 7.65
C LEU A 200 2.53 13.15 9.19
N GLU A 201 2.53 11.95 9.77
CA GLU A 201 2.65 11.73 11.21
C GLU A 201 3.82 10.76 11.46
N TRP A 202 4.93 11.30 11.96
CA TRP A 202 6.19 10.56 11.99
C TRP A 202 6.14 9.32 12.90
N GLN A 203 5.31 9.35 13.96
CA GLN A 203 5.06 8.19 14.83
C GLN A 203 4.52 7.00 14.05
N LYS A 204 3.76 7.25 12.98
CA LYS A 204 3.17 6.23 12.12
C LYS A 204 4.12 5.76 11.02
N PHE A 205 5.26 6.43 10.79
CA PHE A 205 6.10 6.11 9.62
C PHE A 205 6.63 4.68 9.64
N LEU A 206 7.18 4.21 10.77
CA LEU A 206 7.68 2.85 10.88
C LEU A 206 6.56 1.79 10.74
N PRO A 207 5.46 1.84 11.53
CA PRO A 207 4.39 0.85 11.40
C PRO A 207 3.76 0.84 9.99
N ILE A 208 3.52 2.01 9.39
CA ILE A 208 2.97 2.10 8.02
C ILE A 208 3.96 1.64 6.96
N ALA A 209 5.27 1.89 7.14
CA ALA A 209 6.28 1.37 6.21
C ALA A 209 6.33 -0.17 6.25
N ILE A 210 6.26 -0.77 7.44
CA ILE A 210 6.20 -2.23 7.60
C ILE A 210 4.94 -2.77 6.91
N PHE A 211 3.77 -2.21 7.20
CA PHE A 211 2.53 -2.56 6.51
C PHE A 211 2.65 -2.45 5.00
N GLY A 212 3.25 -1.36 4.54
CA GLY A 212 3.47 -1.07 3.14
C GLY A 212 4.34 -2.10 2.43
N VAL A 213 5.29 -2.71 3.14
CA VAL A 213 6.12 -3.81 2.62
C VAL A 213 5.26 -5.02 2.33
N PHE A 214 4.35 -5.42 3.22
CA PHE A 214 3.45 -6.56 2.99
C PHE A 214 2.52 -6.32 1.79
N LEU A 215 1.97 -5.11 1.65
CA LEU A 215 1.20 -4.68 0.48
C LEU A 215 2.03 -4.78 -0.80
N GLY A 216 3.25 -4.25 -0.78
CA GLY A 216 4.18 -4.30 -1.91
C GLY A 216 4.57 -5.73 -2.30
N VAL A 217 4.82 -6.59 -1.32
CA VAL A 217 5.12 -8.01 -1.55
C VAL A 217 3.93 -8.70 -2.22
N LEU A 218 2.70 -8.54 -1.71
CA LEU A 218 1.52 -9.12 -2.35
C LEU A 218 1.33 -8.58 -3.77
N ARG A 219 1.54 -7.28 -3.98
CA ARG A 219 1.45 -6.68 -5.31
C ARG A 219 2.44 -7.29 -6.31
N VAL A 220 3.68 -7.51 -5.89
CA VAL A 220 4.71 -8.09 -6.75
C VAL A 220 4.48 -9.58 -6.95
N ALA A 221 4.28 -10.35 -5.89
CA ALA A 221 4.16 -11.81 -5.93
C ALA A 221 2.91 -12.27 -6.69
N SER A 222 1.79 -11.57 -6.54
CA SER A 222 0.54 -11.92 -7.23
C SER A 222 0.43 -11.32 -8.63
N GLY A 223 1.25 -10.31 -8.93
CA GLY A 223 1.13 -9.50 -10.14
C GLY A 223 -0.20 -8.76 -10.29
N SER A 224 -1.02 -8.68 -9.23
CA SER A 224 -2.36 -8.10 -9.22
C SER A 224 -2.51 -7.01 -8.17
N LEU A 225 -3.34 -6.01 -8.46
CA LEU A 225 -3.71 -4.98 -7.49
C LEU A 225 -4.75 -5.47 -6.46
N LEU A 226 -5.49 -6.54 -6.75
CA LEU A 226 -6.61 -6.96 -5.90
C LEU A 226 -6.17 -7.51 -4.53
N PRO A 227 -5.13 -8.36 -4.42
CA PRO A 227 -4.67 -8.84 -3.12
C PRO A 227 -4.21 -7.74 -2.15
N PRO A 228 -3.38 -6.76 -2.53
CA PRO A 228 -3.01 -5.70 -1.60
C PRO A 228 -4.21 -4.80 -1.21
N VAL A 229 -5.16 -4.52 -2.12
CA VAL A 229 -6.41 -3.83 -1.77
C VAL A 229 -7.18 -4.60 -0.69
N LEU A 230 -7.27 -5.93 -0.82
CA LEU A 230 -7.98 -6.78 0.13
C LEU A 230 -7.27 -6.87 1.49
N LEU A 231 -5.94 -6.95 1.51
CA LEU A 231 -5.15 -6.87 2.74
C LEU A 231 -5.43 -5.53 3.44
N HIS A 232 -5.33 -4.43 2.70
CA HIS A 232 -5.52 -3.08 3.23
C HIS A 232 -6.93 -2.90 3.80
N ALA A 233 -7.94 -3.29 3.04
CA ALA A 233 -9.34 -3.24 3.48
C ALA A 233 -9.58 -4.08 4.74
N THR A 234 -8.99 -5.28 4.82
CA THR A 234 -9.15 -6.15 5.99
C THR A 234 -8.51 -5.53 7.24
N TYR A 235 -7.30 -4.98 7.12
CA TYR A 235 -6.62 -4.29 8.21
C TYR A 235 -7.46 -3.10 8.71
N ASN A 236 -7.94 -2.25 7.80
CA ASN A 236 -8.77 -1.11 8.17
C ASN A 236 -10.14 -1.53 8.71
N ALA A 237 -10.71 -2.65 8.28
CA ALA A 237 -11.94 -3.19 8.86
C ALA A 237 -11.78 -3.54 10.34
N ILE A 238 -10.63 -4.11 10.73
CA ILE A 238 -10.32 -4.44 12.12
C ILE A 238 -10.18 -3.15 12.95
N GLN A 239 -9.48 -2.15 12.43
CA GLN A 239 -9.35 -0.84 13.09
C GLN A 239 -10.70 -0.14 13.23
N CYS A 240 -11.53 -0.18 12.18
CA CYS A 240 -12.89 0.38 12.22
C CYS A 240 -13.75 -0.33 13.28
N TYR A 241 -13.67 -1.66 13.32
CA TYR A 241 -14.38 -2.45 14.33
C TYR A 241 -13.92 -2.10 15.75
N ALA A 242 -12.61 -1.97 15.97
CA ALA A 242 -12.07 -1.54 17.27
C ALA A 242 -12.64 -0.18 17.69
N LEU A 243 -12.62 0.81 16.79
CA LEU A 243 -13.20 2.14 17.03
C LEU A 243 -14.70 2.09 17.35
N LEU A 244 -15.48 1.31 16.60
CA LEU A 244 -16.92 1.11 16.85
C LEU A 244 -17.18 0.48 18.22
N THR A 245 -16.40 -0.55 18.59
CA THR A 245 -16.57 -1.19 19.91
C THR A 245 -16.17 -0.27 21.05
N ALA A 246 -15.12 0.54 20.88
CA ALA A 246 -14.71 1.54 21.86
C ALA A 246 -15.78 2.63 22.02
N ALA A 247 -16.35 3.12 20.90
CA ALA A 247 -17.42 4.11 20.90
C ALA A 247 -18.71 3.60 21.59
N ALA A 248 -19.03 2.32 21.41
CA ALA A 248 -20.19 1.71 22.05
C ALA A 248 -19.99 1.46 23.56
N ALA A 249 -18.76 1.23 24.01
CA ALA A 249 -18.43 0.94 25.40
C ALA A 249 -18.42 2.21 26.28
N ASP A 250 -18.13 3.38 25.71
CA ASP A 250 -18.07 4.65 26.43
C ASP A 250 -18.68 5.80 25.59
N PRO A 251 -20.02 5.92 25.57
CA PRO A 251 -20.72 6.91 24.74
C PRO A 251 -20.54 8.35 25.22
N ALA A 252 -20.16 8.55 26.48
CA ALA A 252 -20.01 9.88 27.09
C ALA A 252 -18.61 10.47 26.92
N GLY A 253 -17.62 9.64 26.54
CA GLY A 253 -16.22 10.03 26.52
C GLY A 253 -15.69 10.42 27.91
N GLU A 254 -16.37 9.97 28.97
CA GLU A 254 -15.96 10.23 30.35
C GLU A 254 -14.85 9.25 30.73
N PRO A 255 -13.68 9.74 31.16
CA PRO A 255 -12.52 8.88 31.33
C PRO A 255 -12.79 7.82 32.39
N THR A 256 -12.76 6.55 31.99
CA THR A 256 -12.43 5.51 32.97
C THR A 256 -10.99 5.72 33.42
N ALA A 257 -10.69 5.43 34.69
CA ALA A 257 -9.33 5.61 35.27
C ALA A 257 -8.21 4.90 34.47
N ALA A 258 -8.57 3.90 33.64
CA ALA A 258 -7.67 3.22 32.72
C ALA A 258 -7.35 4.03 31.45
N GLN A 259 -8.28 4.83 30.94
CA GLN A 259 -8.11 5.64 29.73
C GLN A 259 -7.34 6.94 30.01
N THR A 260 -7.45 7.51 31.21
CA THR A 260 -6.67 8.69 31.67
C THR A 260 -5.18 8.41 31.80
N ALA A 261 -4.78 7.14 31.90
CA ALA A 261 -3.38 6.70 31.96
C ALA A 261 -2.71 6.55 30.57
N GLY A 262 -3.42 6.81 29.46
CA GLY A 262 -2.81 6.93 28.13
C GLY A 262 -2.42 5.61 27.45
N ALA A 263 -2.90 4.46 27.90
CA ALA A 263 -2.75 3.22 27.14
C ALA A 263 -3.86 2.24 27.55
N GLY A 264 -4.59 1.70 26.57
CA GLY A 264 -5.23 0.40 26.75
C GLY A 264 -4.20 -0.63 27.25
N ALA A 265 -4.67 -1.71 27.88
CA ALA A 265 -3.76 -2.76 28.30
C ALA A 265 -2.91 -3.22 27.09
N PRO A 266 -1.57 -3.25 27.20
CA PRO A 266 -0.72 -3.60 26.07
C PRO A 266 -1.10 -4.99 25.56
N ILE A 267 -1.13 -5.14 24.22
CA ILE A 267 -1.43 -6.42 23.59
C ILE A 267 -0.49 -7.49 24.18
N PRO A 268 -1.01 -8.63 24.68
CA PRO A 268 -0.17 -9.65 25.30
C PRO A 268 0.96 -10.09 24.36
N ALA A 269 2.19 -10.17 24.88
CA ALA A 269 3.38 -10.43 24.05
C ALA A 269 3.29 -11.73 23.23
N TRP A 270 2.59 -12.75 23.75
CA TRP A 270 2.36 -14.00 23.03
C TRP A 270 1.43 -13.83 21.81
N VAL A 271 0.45 -12.92 21.87
CA VAL A 271 -0.43 -12.59 20.73
C VAL A 271 0.40 -11.90 19.65
N VAL A 272 1.23 -10.93 20.03
CA VAL A 272 2.13 -10.23 19.11
C VAL A 272 3.09 -11.22 18.45
N ALA A 273 3.70 -12.13 19.21
CA ALA A 273 4.61 -13.14 18.68
C ALA A 273 3.91 -14.13 17.72
N ALA A 274 2.73 -14.65 18.11
CA ALA A 274 1.98 -15.60 17.30
C ALA A 274 1.48 -14.97 15.98
N SER A 275 0.95 -13.75 16.03
CA SER A 275 0.48 -13.00 14.85
C SER A 275 1.64 -12.61 13.94
N SER A 276 2.79 -12.20 14.49
CA SER A 276 4.02 -11.97 13.73
C SER A 276 4.50 -13.22 13.00
N ALA A 277 4.56 -14.36 13.70
CA ALA A 277 4.94 -15.64 13.09
C ALA A 277 3.98 -16.05 11.97
N CYS A 278 2.67 -15.87 12.19
CA CYS A 278 1.65 -16.10 11.17
C CYS A 278 1.87 -15.21 9.93
N ALA A 279 2.09 -13.90 10.13
CA ALA A 279 2.35 -12.96 9.05
C ALA A 279 3.58 -13.34 8.21
N LEU A 280 4.68 -13.76 8.87
CA LEU A 280 5.89 -14.22 8.19
C LEU A 280 5.66 -15.49 7.38
N VAL A 281 4.91 -16.46 7.93
CA VAL A 281 4.55 -17.70 7.20
C VAL A 281 3.68 -17.36 5.98
N LEU A 282 2.66 -16.53 6.15
CA LEU A 282 1.77 -16.12 5.05
C LEU A 282 2.53 -15.38 3.94
N VAL A 283 3.48 -14.52 4.28
CA VAL A 283 4.31 -13.84 3.30
C VAL A 283 5.24 -14.81 2.57
N ALA A 284 5.83 -15.77 3.28
CA ALA A 284 6.65 -16.81 2.66
C ALA A 284 5.83 -17.69 1.69
N LEU A 285 4.59 -18.03 2.06
CA LEU A 285 3.64 -18.72 1.19
C LEU A 285 3.31 -17.90 -0.06
N ALA A 286 3.07 -16.59 0.09
CA ALA A 286 2.81 -15.69 -1.03
C ALA A 286 4.00 -15.66 -2.02
N PHE A 287 5.23 -15.59 -1.51
CA PHE A 287 6.44 -15.66 -2.34
C PHE A 287 6.59 -17.00 -3.05
N ALA A 288 6.43 -18.11 -2.33
CA ALA A 288 6.53 -19.45 -2.89
C ALA A 288 5.50 -19.66 -4.02
N LEU A 289 4.28 -19.14 -3.81
CA LEU A 289 3.21 -19.20 -4.80
C LEU A 289 3.53 -18.33 -6.03
N GLY A 290 4.00 -17.11 -5.84
CA GLY A 290 4.42 -16.22 -6.92
C GLY A 290 5.53 -16.83 -7.78
N ASN A 291 6.57 -17.37 -7.14
CA ASN A 291 7.68 -18.02 -7.84
C ASN A 291 7.23 -19.23 -8.66
N ARG A 292 6.30 -20.05 -8.12
CA ARG A 292 5.72 -21.19 -8.84
C ARG A 292 4.86 -20.74 -10.03
N ALA A 293 4.06 -19.69 -9.86
CA ALA A 293 3.24 -19.14 -10.93
C ALA A 293 4.10 -18.59 -12.08
N GLU A 294 5.17 -17.83 -11.77
CA GLU A 294 6.10 -17.34 -12.80
C GLU A 294 6.85 -18.48 -13.50
N ALA A 295 7.29 -19.50 -12.75
CA ALA A 295 7.95 -20.67 -13.33
C ALA A 295 7.02 -21.41 -14.30
N ALA A 296 5.75 -21.56 -13.95
CA ALA A 296 4.74 -22.19 -14.82
C ALA A 296 4.46 -21.38 -16.09
N VAL A 297 4.41 -20.04 -16.00
CA VAL A 297 4.27 -19.17 -17.18
C VAL A 297 5.47 -19.30 -18.10
N ARG A 298 6.70 -19.20 -17.55
CA ARG A 298 7.94 -19.36 -18.33
C ARG A 298 8.04 -20.74 -19.01
N ALA A 299 7.55 -21.80 -18.39
CA ALA A 299 7.51 -23.12 -19.00
C ALA A 299 6.56 -23.16 -20.21
N ARG A 300 5.34 -22.62 -20.07
CA ARG A 300 4.35 -22.55 -21.17
C ARG A 300 4.82 -21.71 -22.35
N GLU A 301 5.56 -20.63 -22.10
CA GLU A 301 6.15 -19.80 -23.17
C GLU A 301 7.24 -20.54 -23.95
N LYS A 302 8.00 -21.44 -23.30
CA LYS A 302 8.99 -22.29 -23.98
C LYS A 302 8.35 -23.40 -24.81
N ASP A 303 7.18 -23.88 -24.39
CA ASP A 303 6.42 -24.94 -25.06
C ASP A 303 5.49 -24.40 -26.18
N ALA A 304 5.46 -23.07 -26.39
CA ALA A 304 4.65 -22.46 -27.44
C ALA A 304 5.31 -22.68 -28.82
N PRO A 305 4.54 -23.17 -29.83
CA PRO A 305 5.06 -23.52 -31.16
C PRO A 305 5.44 -22.31 -32.01
#